data_AF-A0A8S2SQH8-F1
#
_entry.id   AF-A0A8S2SQH8-F1
#
_cell.length_a   1.000
_cell.length_b   1.000
_cell.length_c   1.000
_cell.angle_alpha   90.00
_cell.angle_beta   90.00
_cell.angle_gamma   90.00
#
_symmetry.space_group_name_H-M   'P 1'
#
loop_
_entity.id
_entity.type
_entity.pdbx_description
1 polymer ?
#
loop_
_entity_poly.entity_id
_entity_poly.type
_entity_poly.pdbx_seq_one_letter_code
_entity_poly.pdbx_strand_id
1 'polypeptide(L)'
;MNNESEDSIMITSSIEAEQEIMTVTITTQTIKTSVSRKLKKKKDVFKKDWLNIKEYSSWLQEIKIMLHKLNPNFACFFDVDGVITKGPNFIAVAKPAIQMLIQLKVPVIFVSNTCMLESDKAKQLSAVLGVTIHPEQVVLAQTPMKTLTDFHNKHVLISG
;
A
#
# COMPACT_ATOMS: atom_id res chain seq x y z
N MET A 1 17.96 30.84 -23.84
CA MET A 1 17.59 29.46 -23.45
C MET A 1 17.79 29.38 -21.95
N ASN A 2 16.70 29.41 -21.15
CA ASN A 2 16.66 29.06 -19.70
C ASN A 2 15.24 29.30 -19.09
N ASN A 3 14.16 28.95 -19.79
CA ASN A 3 12.79 29.08 -19.23
C ASN A 3 12.07 27.73 -19.01
N GLU A 4 12.65 26.59 -19.37
CA GLU A 4 11.97 25.28 -19.25
C GLU A 4 12.21 24.58 -17.90
N SER A 5 13.24 24.99 -17.14
CA SER A 5 13.60 24.35 -15.87
C SER A 5 12.78 24.84 -14.67
N GLU A 6 12.36 26.11 -14.64
CA GLU A 6 11.58 26.66 -13.52
C GLU A 6 10.11 26.21 -13.59
N ASP A 7 9.52 26.18 -14.78
CA ASP A 7 8.15 25.68 -14.99
C ASP A 7 8.03 24.19 -14.61
N SER A 8 9.07 23.40 -14.90
CA SER A 8 9.10 21.98 -14.53
C SER A 8 9.13 21.76 -13.01
N ILE A 9 9.86 22.59 -12.26
CA ILE A 9 9.96 22.51 -10.78
C ILE A 9 8.65 22.96 -10.10
N MET A 10 7.97 23.96 -10.69
CA MET A 10 6.68 24.45 -10.19
C MET A 10 5.55 23.45 -10.48
N ILE A 11 5.60 22.74 -11.60
CA ILE A 11 4.64 21.68 -11.92
C ILE A 11 4.87 20.46 -11.03
N THR A 12 6.12 20.04 -10.79
CA THR A 12 6.40 18.90 -9.91
C THR A 12 5.99 19.18 -8.47
N SER A 13 6.25 20.37 -7.94
CA SER A 13 5.82 20.74 -6.58
C SER A 13 4.30 20.84 -6.43
N SER A 14 3.58 21.25 -7.48
CA SER A 14 2.11 21.28 -7.50
C SER A 14 1.52 19.86 -7.53
N ILE A 15 2.10 18.95 -8.33
CA ILE A 15 1.70 17.54 -8.39
C ILE A 15 2.00 16.83 -7.06
N GLU A 16 3.16 17.08 -6.45
CA GLU A 16 3.51 16.54 -5.13
C GLU A 16 2.53 17.03 -4.05
N ALA A 17 2.16 18.31 -4.06
CA ALA A 17 1.17 18.87 -3.16
C ALA A 17 -0.23 18.24 -3.36
N GLU A 18 -0.67 18.05 -4.61
CA GLU A 18 -1.94 17.37 -4.90
C GLU A 18 -1.94 15.89 -4.47
N GLN A 19 -0.83 15.18 -4.68
CA GLN A 19 -0.65 13.79 -4.21
C GLN A 19 -0.65 13.69 -2.69
N GLU A 20 -0.04 14.66 -1.99
CA GLU A 20 -0.05 14.73 -0.53
C GLU A 20 -1.46 15.03 0.00
N ILE A 21 -2.17 16.00 -0.60
CA ILE A 21 -3.58 16.33 -0.25
C ILE A 21 -4.50 15.12 -0.47
N MET A 22 -4.34 14.38 -1.56
CA MET A 22 -5.16 13.20 -1.85
C MET A 22 -4.88 12.06 -0.87
N THR A 23 -3.60 11.81 -0.55
CA THR A 23 -3.17 10.80 0.44
C THR A 23 -3.71 11.12 1.83
N VAL A 24 -3.66 12.39 2.23
CA VAL A 24 -4.23 12.90 3.47
C VAL A 24 -5.74 12.73 3.50
N THR A 25 -6.42 13.05 2.41
CA THR A 25 -7.88 12.90 2.32
C THR A 25 -8.29 11.44 2.49
N ILE A 26 -7.60 10.50 1.83
CA ILE A 26 -7.84 9.06 1.95
C ILE A 26 -7.57 8.59 3.38
N THR A 27 -6.42 8.95 3.96
CA THR A 27 -6.02 8.55 5.32
C THR A 27 -7.02 9.05 6.37
N THR A 28 -7.46 10.31 6.25
CA THR A 28 -8.42 10.89 7.19
C THR A 28 -9.82 10.30 7.02
N GLN A 29 -10.19 9.85 5.82
CA GLN A 29 -11.44 9.17 5.54
C GLN A 29 -11.46 7.75 6.13
N THR A 30 -10.33 7.05 6.11
CA THR A 30 -10.16 5.77 6.83
C THR A 30 -10.17 5.96 8.35
N ILE A 31 -9.50 6.98 8.89
CA ILE A 31 -9.48 7.25 10.35
C ILE A 31 -10.86 7.68 10.88
N LYS A 32 -11.70 8.31 10.04
CA LYS A 32 -13.07 8.72 10.40
C LYS A 32 -13.97 7.58 10.87
N THR A 33 -13.76 6.33 10.43
CA THR A 33 -14.59 5.19 10.90
C THR A 33 -14.25 4.77 12.32
N SER A 34 -13.03 5.00 12.80
CA SER A 34 -12.61 4.66 14.18
C SER A 34 -12.69 5.84 15.17
N VAL A 35 -12.69 7.09 14.70
CA VAL A 35 -12.63 8.31 15.55
C VAL A 35 -13.97 9.08 15.63
N SER A 36 -15.05 8.52 15.05
CA SER A 36 -16.35 9.17 14.84
C SER A 36 -17.05 9.76 16.08
N ARG A 37 -16.70 9.37 17.32
CA ARG A 37 -17.30 9.95 18.54
C ARG A 37 -16.65 11.25 19.03
N LYS A 38 -15.38 11.53 18.72
CA LYS A 38 -14.68 12.76 19.15
C LYS A 38 -14.82 13.93 18.16
N LEU A 39 -15.06 13.66 16.87
CA LEU A 39 -15.04 14.67 15.80
C LEU A 39 -16.38 15.40 15.58
N LYS A 40 -17.49 14.91 16.15
CA LYS A 40 -18.84 15.47 15.90
C LYS A 40 -19.00 16.92 16.39
N LYS A 41 -18.24 17.35 17.41
CA LYS A 41 -18.22 18.73 17.90
C LYS A 41 -17.35 19.70 17.08
N LYS A 42 -16.45 19.21 16.21
CA LYS A 42 -15.55 20.05 15.38
C LYS A 42 -16.00 20.21 13.93
N LYS A 43 -17.03 19.47 13.50
CA LYS A 43 -17.50 19.44 12.11
C LYS A 43 -18.09 20.79 11.64
N ASP A 44 -18.59 21.60 12.57
CA ASP A 44 -19.16 22.92 12.26
C ASP A 44 -18.09 24.02 12.05
N VAL A 45 -16.87 23.79 12.55
CA VAL A 45 -15.71 24.67 12.31
C VAL A 45 -15.13 24.45 10.91
N PHE A 46 -15.31 23.24 10.35
CA PHE A 46 -14.66 22.77 9.11
C PHE A 46 -15.13 23.44 7.81
N LYS A 47 -16.22 24.21 7.83
CA LYS A 47 -16.80 24.80 6.59
C LYS A 47 -16.33 26.24 6.30
N LYS A 48 -15.64 26.92 7.21
CA LYS A 48 -15.35 28.36 7.09
C LYS A 48 -13.90 28.74 6.78
N ASP A 49 -12.92 27.92 7.14
CA ASP A 49 -11.51 28.33 7.13
C ASP A 49 -10.62 27.46 6.22
N TRP A 50 -10.87 27.50 4.91
CA TRP A 50 -9.99 26.89 3.89
C TRP A 50 -8.65 27.65 3.71
N LEU A 51 -8.37 28.65 4.54
CA LEU A 51 -7.29 29.64 4.36
C LEU A 51 -6.09 29.47 5.29
N ASN A 52 -6.07 28.50 6.21
CA ASN A 52 -4.95 28.34 7.14
C ASN A 52 -4.11 27.07 6.88
N ILE A 53 -3.32 27.12 5.81
CA ILE A 53 -2.41 26.04 5.37
C ILE A 53 -1.43 25.63 6.49
N LYS A 54 -1.03 26.55 7.38
CA LYS A 54 -0.11 26.28 8.50
C LYS A 54 -0.69 25.33 9.55
N GLU A 55 -1.98 25.47 9.84
CA GLU A 55 -2.67 24.63 10.82
C GLU A 55 -2.88 23.21 10.28
N TYR A 56 -3.15 23.09 8.97
CA TYR A 56 -3.23 21.81 8.28
C TYR A 56 -1.88 21.08 8.30
N SER A 57 -0.79 21.75 7.93
CA SER A 57 0.57 21.17 7.95
C SER A 57 0.96 20.60 9.31
N SER A 58 0.70 21.33 10.40
CA SER A 58 0.96 20.85 11.77
C SER A 58 0.19 19.56 12.09
N TRP A 59 -1.09 19.52 11.75
CA TRP A 59 -1.94 18.36 11.98
C TRP A 59 -1.53 17.14 11.12
N LEU A 60 -1.03 17.37 9.90
CA LEU A 60 -0.47 16.31 9.07
C LEU A 60 0.81 15.74 9.67
N GLN A 61 1.69 16.60 10.21
CA GLN A 61 2.87 16.16 10.95
C GLN A 61 2.47 15.25 12.13
N GLU A 62 1.46 15.62 12.91
CA GLU A 62 0.96 14.82 14.03
C GLU A 62 0.43 13.46 13.59
N ILE A 63 -0.36 13.40 12.50
CA ILE A 63 -0.83 12.13 11.94
C ILE A 63 0.34 11.28 11.44
N LYS A 64 1.30 11.86 10.72
CA LYS A 64 2.50 11.14 10.25
C LYS A 64 3.27 10.56 11.44
N ILE A 65 3.44 11.32 12.53
CA ILE A 65 4.08 10.86 13.76
C ILE A 65 3.28 9.74 14.42
N MET A 66 1.95 9.85 14.48
CA MET A 66 1.09 8.80 15.03
C MET A 66 1.16 7.51 14.22
N LEU A 67 1.08 7.61 12.89
CA LEU A 67 1.20 6.46 11.97
C LEU A 67 2.58 5.81 12.09
N HIS A 68 3.64 6.60 12.22
CA HIS A 68 5.00 6.10 12.36
C HIS A 68 5.25 5.39 13.70
N LYS A 69 4.44 5.70 14.73
CA LYS A 69 4.43 5.04 16.04
C LYS A 69 3.54 3.79 16.09
N LEU A 70 2.73 3.53 15.07
CA LEU A 70 1.98 2.28 15.00
C LEU A 70 2.99 1.15 14.82
N ASN A 71 3.11 0.33 15.86
CA ASN A 71 3.86 -0.91 15.83
C ASN A 71 2.81 -2.04 15.75
N PRO A 72 2.33 -2.39 14.55
CA PRO A 72 1.25 -3.35 14.41
C PRO A 72 1.67 -4.69 15.02
N ASN A 73 0.78 -5.27 15.83
CA ASN A 73 0.96 -6.58 16.46
C ASN A 73 0.34 -7.73 15.64
N PHE A 74 0.05 -7.47 14.37
CA PHE A 74 -0.58 -8.40 13.44
C PHE A 74 0.04 -8.25 12.05
N ALA A 75 -0.18 -9.27 11.22
CA ALA A 75 0.21 -9.30 9.81
C ALA A 75 -0.97 -9.79 8.96
N CYS A 76 -0.94 -9.50 7.66
CA CYS A 76 -1.97 -9.91 6.72
C CYS A 76 -1.39 -10.83 5.65
N PHE A 77 -2.11 -11.92 5.38
CA PHE A 77 -1.85 -12.82 4.26
C PHE A 77 -3.02 -12.66 3.29
N PHE A 78 -2.72 -12.25 2.05
CA PHE A 78 -3.73 -12.13 1.00
C PHE A 78 -3.56 -13.25 0.00
N ASP A 79 -4.65 -13.99 -0.25
CA ASP A 79 -4.76 -14.71 -1.50
C ASP A 79 -4.65 -13.71 -2.67
N VAL A 80 -4.06 -14.12 -3.78
CA VAL A 80 -4.02 -13.28 -4.99
C VAL A 80 -5.28 -13.52 -5.81
N ASP A 81 -5.62 -14.78 -6.05
CA ASP A 81 -6.62 -15.18 -7.01
C ASP A 81 -8.01 -15.15 -6.37
N GLY A 82 -8.88 -14.25 -6.82
CA GLY A 82 -10.22 -14.02 -6.25
C GLY A 82 -10.28 -12.92 -5.18
N VAL A 83 -9.13 -12.41 -4.71
CA VAL A 83 -9.05 -11.33 -3.71
C VAL A 83 -8.40 -10.07 -4.29
N ILE A 84 -7.26 -10.23 -4.97
CA ILE A 84 -6.53 -9.13 -5.62
C ILE A 84 -6.87 -9.11 -7.11
N THR A 85 -6.97 -10.28 -7.73
CA THR A 85 -7.30 -10.45 -9.14
C THR A 85 -8.58 -11.29 -9.29
N LYS A 86 -9.25 -11.17 -10.44
CA LYS A 86 -10.31 -12.07 -10.88
C LYS A 86 -10.03 -12.44 -12.33
N GLY A 87 -9.39 -13.60 -12.52
CA GLY A 87 -8.82 -13.96 -13.82
C GLY A 87 -7.75 -12.94 -14.23
N PRO A 88 -7.79 -12.39 -15.46
CA PRO A 88 -6.80 -11.40 -15.90
C PRO A 88 -7.04 -9.99 -15.32
N ASN A 89 -8.19 -9.76 -14.67
CA ASN A 89 -8.60 -8.43 -14.24
C ASN A 89 -8.23 -8.17 -12.79
N PHE A 90 -7.87 -6.94 -12.48
CA PHE A 90 -7.63 -6.50 -11.11
C PHE A 90 -8.92 -6.11 -10.39
N ILE A 91 -9.02 -6.43 -9.10
CA ILE A 91 -10.12 -5.99 -8.24
C ILE A 91 -9.79 -4.58 -7.72
N ALA A 92 -10.49 -3.56 -8.22
CA ALA A 92 -10.18 -2.15 -8.00
C ALA A 92 -10.00 -1.75 -6.52
N VAL A 93 -10.78 -2.36 -5.61
CA VAL A 93 -10.73 -2.05 -4.17
C VAL A 93 -9.49 -2.61 -3.45
N ALA A 94 -8.81 -3.61 -4.03
CA ALA A 94 -7.67 -4.25 -3.38
C ALA A 94 -6.45 -3.31 -3.30
N LYS A 95 -6.25 -2.46 -4.32
CA LYS A 95 -5.11 -1.55 -4.40
C LYS A 95 -5.08 -0.55 -3.25
N PRO A 96 -6.11 0.30 -3.05
CA PRO A 96 -6.09 1.26 -1.95
C PRO A 96 -6.05 0.57 -0.57
N ALA A 97 -6.66 -0.61 -0.41
CA ALA A 97 -6.61 -1.36 0.84
C ALA A 97 -5.19 -1.85 1.19
N ILE A 98 -4.50 -2.46 0.22
CA ILE A 98 -3.13 -2.95 0.44
C ILE A 98 -2.14 -1.79 0.62
N GLN A 99 -2.26 -0.73 -0.20
CA GLN A 99 -1.44 0.47 -0.05
C GLN A 99 -1.57 1.08 1.34
N MET A 100 -2.79 1.12 1.88
CA MET A 100 -3.05 1.61 3.23
C MET A 100 -2.36 0.74 4.30
N LEU A 101 -2.42 -0.58 4.19
CA LEU A 101 -1.73 -1.49 5.12
C LEU A 101 -0.20 -1.28 5.10
N ILE A 102 0.38 -1.09 3.90
CA ILE A 102 1.80 -0.81 3.74
C ILE A 102 2.18 0.54 4.36
N GLN A 103 1.37 1.59 4.15
CA GLN A 103 1.57 2.90 4.78
C GLN A 103 1.49 2.83 6.31
N LEU A 104 0.63 1.95 6.84
CA LEU A 104 0.50 1.64 8.27
C LEU A 104 1.60 0.71 8.80
N LYS A 105 2.58 0.34 7.96
CA LYS A 105 3.67 -0.59 8.28
C LYS A 105 3.19 -1.96 8.76
N VAL A 106 1.98 -2.36 8.37
CA VAL A 106 1.48 -3.72 8.61
C VAL A 106 2.24 -4.68 7.69
N PRO A 107 2.87 -5.75 8.21
CA PRO A 107 3.48 -6.76 7.36
C PRO A 107 2.43 -7.44 6.47
N VAL A 108 2.68 -7.45 5.17
CA VAL A 108 1.80 -8.05 4.16
C VAL A 108 2.56 -9.12 3.38
N ILE A 109 1.95 -10.31 3.31
CA ILE A 109 2.39 -11.45 2.51
C ILE A 109 1.30 -11.79 1.49
N PHE A 110 1.71 -12.11 0.26
CA PHE A 110 0.85 -12.55 -0.83
C PHE A 110 1.00 -14.05 -1.01
N VAL A 111 -0.12 -14.76 -1.01
CA VAL A 111 -0.18 -16.21 -1.18
C VAL A 111 -0.95 -16.51 -2.46
N SER A 112 -0.45 -17.42 -3.29
CA SER A 112 -1.16 -17.81 -4.52
C SER A 112 -0.82 -19.25 -4.88
N ASN A 113 -1.79 -19.98 -5.43
CA ASN A 113 -1.57 -21.35 -5.87
C ASN A 113 -0.99 -21.45 -7.30
N THR A 114 -0.41 -20.37 -7.83
CA THR A 114 0.21 -20.36 -9.16
C THR A 114 1.63 -20.94 -9.14
N CYS A 115 2.01 -21.63 -10.22
CA CYS A 115 3.38 -22.11 -10.42
C CYS A 115 4.18 -21.15 -11.31
N MET A 116 4.87 -20.17 -10.71
CA MET A 116 5.79 -19.24 -11.39
C MET A 116 6.92 -18.78 -10.47
N LEU A 117 7.86 -17.95 -10.93
CA LEU A 117 8.90 -17.40 -10.04
C LEU A 117 8.30 -16.36 -9.08
N GLU A 118 8.70 -16.41 -7.81
CA GLU A 118 8.26 -15.41 -6.82
C GLU A 118 8.64 -13.98 -7.24
N SER A 119 9.78 -13.82 -7.91
CA SER A 119 10.23 -12.53 -8.44
C SER A 119 9.33 -11.98 -9.55
N ASP A 120 8.82 -12.83 -10.43
CA ASP A 120 7.92 -12.41 -11.50
C ASP A 120 6.53 -12.09 -10.96
N LYS A 121 6.03 -12.89 -10.02
CA LYS A 121 4.77 -12.58 -9.34
C LYS A 121 4.87 -11.27 -8.54
N ALA A 122 5.97 -11.05 -7.83
CA ALA A 122 6.24 -9.80 -7.11
C ALA A 122 6.26 -8.58 -8.05
N LYS A 123 6.89 -8.68 -9.23
CA LYS A 123 6.85 -7.62 -10.26
C LYS A 123 5.42 -7.36 -10.75
N GLN A 124 4.65 -8.40 -11.04
CA GLN A 124 3.25 -8.27 -11.47
C GLN A 124 2.40 -7.56 -10.41
N LEU A 125 2.49 -8.01 -9.16
CA LEU A 125 1.79 -7.39 -8.04
C LEU A 125 2.23 -5.93 -7.84
N SER A 126 3.53 -5.65 -7.98
CA SER A 126 4.06 -4.29 -7.86
C SER A 126 3.48 -3.35 -8.91
N ALA A 127 3.43 -3.78 -10.17
CA ALA A 127 2.88 -2.99 -11.27
C ALA A 127 1.41 -2.67 -11.04
N VAL A 128 0.64 -3.64 -10.57
CA VAL A 128 -0.81 -3.49 -10.36
C VAL A 128 -1.11 -2.63 -9.12
N LEU A 129 -0.45 -2.92 -8.00
CA LEU A 129 -0.65 -2.23 -6.72
C LEU A 129 0.04 -0.86 -6.67
N GLY A 130 0.98 -0.57 -7.57
CA GLY A 130 1.72 0.69 -7.60
C GLY A 130 2.63 0.89 -6.38
N VAL A 131 3.12 -0.20 -5.80
CA VAL A 131 4.04 -0.23 -4.65
C VAL A 131 5.05 -1.34 -4.87
N THR A 132 6.27 -1.17 -4.37
CA THR A 132 7.30 -2.22 -4.48
C THR A 132 6.92 -3.41 -3.59
N ILE A 133 6.74 -4.57 -4.21
CA ILE A 133 6.59 -5.86 -3.53
C ILE A 133 7.89 -6.65 -3.73
N HIS A 134 8.46 -7.15 -2.64
CA HIS A 134 9.66 -7.99 -2.68
C HIS A 134 9.31 -9.47 -2.91
N PRO A 135 10.17 -10.25 -3.59
CA PRO A 135 9.94 -11.69 -3.80
C PRO A 135 9.68 -12.47 -2.51
N GLU A 136 10.32 -12.07 -1.41
CA GLU A 136 10.18 -12.66 -0.08
C GLU A 136 8.78 -12.44 0.53
N GLN A 137 8.02 -11.47 0.01
CA GLN A 137 6.63 -11.25 0.39
C GLN A 137 5.66 -12.14 -0.39
N VAL A 138 6.14 -12.99 -1.30
CA VAL A 138 5.30 -13.85 -2.13
C VAL A 138 5.53 -15.31 -1.78
N VAL A 139 4.44 -16.02 -1.48
CA VAL A 139 4.40 -17.46 -1.24
C VAL A 139 3.55 -18.09 -2.34
N LEU A 140 4.18 -18.97 -3.12
CA LEU A 140 3.55 -19.69 -4.22
C LEU A 140 3.38 -21.17 -3.88
N ALA A 141 2.62 -21.90 -4.70
CA ALA A 141 2.35 -23.33 -4.51
C ALA A 141 3.63 -24.15 -4.29
N GLN A 142 4.69 -23.84 -5.05
CA GLN A 142 5.97 -24.52 -4.98
C GLN A 142 6.97 -23.92 -3.97
N THR A 143 6.68 -22.77 -3.35
CA THR A 143 7.61 -22.14 -2.38
C THR A 143 8.01 -23.07 -1.23
N PRO A 144 7.09 -23.87 -0.63
CA PRO A 144 7.46 -24.85 0.39
C PRO A 144 8.48 -25.91 -0.06
N MET A 145 8.61 -26.18 -1.36
CA MET A 145 9.58 -27.16 -1.86
C MET A 145 11.04 -26.74 -1.59
N LYS A 146 11.29 -25.44 -1.40
CA LYS A 146 12.62 -24.91 -1.05
C LYS A 146 13.09 -25.40 0.32
N THR A 147 12.17 -25.73 1.24
CA THR A 147 12.50 -26.19 2.60
C THR A 147 12.63 -27.71 2.70
N LEU A 148 12.23 -28.46 1.65
CA LEU A 148 12.32 -29.92 1.61
C LEU A 148 13.74 -30.42 1.28
N THR A 149 14.73 -29.97 2.04
CA THR A 149 16.16 -30.21 1.81
C THR A 149 16.53 -31.69 1.76
N ASP A 150 15.78 -32.54 2.47
CA ASP A 150 15.99 -33.99 2.51
C ASP A 150 15.76 -34.70 1.16
N PHE A 151 15.13 -34.01 0.21
CA PHE A 151 14.85 -34.50 -1.13
C PHE A 151 15.72 -33.86 -2.22
N HIS A 152 16.49 -32.82 -1.91
CA HIS A 152 17.27 -32.08 -2.91
C HIS A 152 18.37 -32.92 -3.57
N ASN A 153 18.86 -33.97 -2.90
CA ASN A 153 19.86 -34.91 -3.42
C ASN A 153 19.27 -36.25 -3.90
N LYS A 154 17.94 -36.33 -4.09
CA LYS A 154 17.26 -37.55 -4.52
C LYS A 154 16.65 -37.36 -5.91
N HIS A 155 16.37 -38.47 -6.59
CA HIS A 155 15.61 -38.43 -7.82
C HIS A 155 14.15 -38.12 -7.47
N VAL A 156 13.63 -37.01 -7.99
CA VAL A 156 12.24 -36.56 -7.81
C VAL A 156 11.62 -36.33 -9.17
N LEU A 157 10.39 -36.83 -9.35
CA LEU A 157 9.55 -36.50 -10.50
C LEU A 157 8.90 -35.14 -10.25
N ILE A 158 9.10 -34.21 -11.18
CA ILE A 158 8.42 -32.90 -11.18
C ILE A 158 7.31 -32.97 -12.21
N SER A 159 6.08 -32.64 -11.80
CA SER A 159 4.90 -32.57 -12.68
C SER A 159 4.22 -31.21 -12.47
N GLY A 160 3.90 -30.54 -13.57
CA GLY A 160 3.28 -29.22 -13.60
C GLY A 160 2.79 -28.87 -14.99
#